data_AF-A0A444U9R7-F1
#
_entry.id   AF-A0A444U9R7-F1
#
_cell.length_a   1.000
_cell.length_b   1.000
_cell.length_c   1.000
_cell.angle_alpha   90.00
_cell.angle_beta   90.00
_cell.angle_gamma   90.00
#
_symmetry.space_group_name_H-M   'P 1'
#
loop_
_entity.id
_entity.type
_entity.pdbx_description
1 polymer ?
#
loop_
_entity_poly.entity_id
_entity_poly.type
_entity_poly.pdbx_seq_one_letter_code
_entity_poly.pdbx_strand_id
1 'polypeptide(L)'
;MWAFLGIATFTYIYKKCDAVISYANKEVLLTVTVFFTLGSVLSYCRYRYGQTQHKPSHLGLVLQLISALPLAGFFFSKSSTHSDTDEKSHWRKRKEAKLRHSSQTESTPGTVVLASSDPDVIIVGAGVLGSAMAAVLARDGRKVTVIERDLKEPDRIVGELLQPGGYRALMELGLEGSVEGLDAHTVQGYVIHDMDKHLKESFLIALQNDRLRTMPASFLPPSPVNKPGVLLLGDAYNMRHPLTGGGMSVVLNDVQIWRSLLRNIPDLYDDIAVLEAKKKFHWARKKSHSFVVNILAQALYELFAATDNSLHQLRKACFHYFKLGGECVTGPIGLLSVLSPNPMTLIGHFFAVALYAVYFSFKSEPWFTKPRAFFNSGAILYRACAILFPLIYSELKYLVY
;
A
#
# COMPACT_ATOMS: atom_id res chain seq x y z
N MET A 1 -12.68 59.11 -17.56
CA MET A 1 -13.52 58.07 -18.20
C MET A 1 -13.11 56.63 -17.88
N TRP A 2 -11.84 56.34 -17.55
CA TRP A 2 -11.37 54.96 -17.31
C TRP A 2 -11.64 54.38 -15.90
N ALA A 3 -11.85 55.21 -14.87
CA ALA A 3 -12.15 54.74 -13.51
C ALA A 3 -13.56 54.13 -13.37
N PHE A 4 -14.54 54.62 -14.15
CA PHE A 4 -15.91 54.10 -14.12
C PHE A 4 -16.04 52.72 -14.80
N LEU A 5 -15.25 52.48 -15.85
CA LEU A 5 -15.25 51.18 -16.54
C LEU A 5 -14.63 50.07 -15.65
N GLY A 6 -13.60 50.41 -14.86
CA GLY A 6 -13.00 49.48 -13.89
C GLY A 6 -13.96 49.06 -12.77
N ILE A 7 -14.69 50.01 -12.19
CA ILE A 7 -15.63 49.74 -11.09
C ILE A 7 -16.83 48.92 -11.58
N ALA A 8 -17.36 49.20 -12.78
CA ALA A 8 -18.46 48.44 -13.37
C ALA A 8 -18.05 46.99 -13.74
N THR A 9 -16.84 46.80 -14.25
CA THR A 9 -16.33 45.46 -14.59
C THR A 9 -16.05 44.64 -13.33
N PHE A 10 -15.50 45.27 -12.28
CA PHE A 10 -15.24 44.60 -11.00
C PHE A 10 -16.53 44.22 -10.26
N THR A 11 -17.54 45.09 -10.25
CA THR A 11 -18.85 44.76 -9.66
C THR A 11 -19.59 43.69 -10.45
N TYR A 12 -19.47 43.66 -11.78
CA TYR A 12 -20.03 42.59 -12.60
C TYR A 12 -19.37 41.23 -12.31
N ILE A 13 -18.04 41.18 -12.24
CA ILE A 13 -17.29 39.95 -11.90
C ILE A 13 -17.61 39.50 -10.47
N TYR A 14 -17.63 40.43 -9.51
CA TYR A 14 -17.97 40.12 -8.11
C TYR A 14 -19.39 39.54 -8.00
N LYS A 15 -20.38 40.16 -8.66
CA LYS A 15 -21.78 39.69 -8.64
C LYS A 15 -21.96 38.34 -9.36
N LYS A 16 -21.16 38.07 -10.40
CA LYS A 16 -21.17 36.77 -11.10
C LYS A 16 -20.46 35.68 -10.29
N CYS A 17 -19.37 36.00 -9.59
CA CYS A 17 -18.69 35.09 -8.67
C CYS A 17 -19.54 34.76 -7.44
N ASP A 18 -20.25 35.74 -6.87
CA ASP A 18 -21.15 35.52 -5.73
C ASP A 18 -22.34 34.63 -6.10
N ALA A 19 -22.86 34.76 -7.33
CA ALA A 19 -23.88 33.86 -7.87
C ALA A 19 -23.34 32.42 -8.08
N VAL A 20 -22.10 32.27 -8.55
CA VAL A 20 -21.45 30.95 -8.74
C VAL A 20 -21.14 30.28 -7.39
N ILE A 21 -20.69 31.05 -6.38
CA ILE A 21 -20.43 30.56 -5.02
C ILE A 21 -21.75 30.17 -4.32
N SER A 22 -22.81 30.96 -4.50
CA SER A 22 -24.16 30.65 -3.99
C SER A 22 -24.74 29.38 -4.64
N TYR A 23 -24.52 29.19 -5.94
CA TYR A 23 -24.97 27.98 -6.66
C TYR A 23 -24.16 26.74 -6.25
N ALA A 24 -22.83 26.87 -6.16
CA ALA A 24 -21.95 25.78 -5.71
C ALA A 24 -22.27 25.34 -4.27
N ASN A 25 -22.60 26.28 -3.38
CA ASN A 25 -23.02 25.96 -2.01
C ASN A 25 -24.37 25.24 -1.97
N LYS A 26 -25.29 25.55 -2.89
CA LYS A 26 -26.58 24.86 -3.00
C LYS A 26 -26.41 23.43 -3.53
N GLU A 27 -25.58 23.22 -4.55
CA GLU A 27 -25.27 21.89 -5.08
C GLU A 27 -24.56 21.00 -4.04
N VAL A 28 -23.61 21.57 -3.29
CA VAL A 28 -22.92 20.86 -2.21
C VAL A 28 -23.88 20.55 -1.05
N LEU A 29 -24.75 21.50 -0.66
CA LEU A 29 -25.76 21.28 0.38
C LEU A 29 -26.80 20.22 -0.05
N LEU A 30 -27.22 20.24 -1.32
CA LEU A 30 -28.12 19.24 -1.90
C LEU A 30 -27.46 17.86 -1.90
N THR A 31 -26.19 17.79 -2.31
CA THR A 31 -25.40 16.55 -2.33
C THR A 31 -25.25 15.97 -0.92
N VAL A 32 -24.88 16.79 0.06
CA VAL A 32 -24.78 16.38 1.48
C VAL A 32 -26.13 15.91 2.02
N THR A 33 -27.23 16.59 1.67
CA THR A 33 -28.59 16.20 2.10
C THR A 33 -29.03 14.88 1.46
N VAL A 34 -28.69 14.64 0.18
CA VAL A 34 -28.97 13.37 -0.51
C VAL A 34 -28.15 12.23 0.10
N PHE A 35 -26.87 12.43 0.39
CA PHE A 35 -26.06 11.39 1.04
C PHE A 35 -26.51 11.10 2.47
N PHE A 36 -26.95 12.11 3.22
CA PHE A 36 -27.46 11.93 4.58
C PHE A 36 -28.81 11.22 4.61
N THR A 37 -29.72 11.54 3.67
CA THR A 37 -31.01 10.86 3.54
C THR A 37 -30.83 9.42 3.05
N LEU A 38 -29.96 9.19 2.06
CA LEU A 38 -29.63 7.83 1.59
C LEU A 38 -28.98 6.99 2.69
N GLY A 39 -28.05 7.55 3.47
CA GLY A 39 -27.43 6.90 4.62
C GLY A 39 -28.43 6.56 5.73
N SER A 40 -29.36 7.48 6.01
CA SER A 40 -30.43 7.26 7.00
C SER A 40 -31.43 6.20 6.54
N VAL A 41 -31.79 6.18 5.26
CA VAL A 41 -32.66 5.14 4.67
C VAL A 41 -31.97 3.78 4.66
N LEU A 42 -30.68 3.70 4.29
CA LEU A 42 -29.93 2.45 4.32
C LEU A 42 -29.75 1.93 5.75
N SER A 43 -29.51 2.82 6.72
CA SER A 43 -29.44 2.47 8.14
C SER A 43 -30.79 2.00 8.68
N TYR A 44 -31.89 2.66 8.30
CA TYR A 44 -33.25 2.26 8.67
C TYR A 44 -33.67 0.93 8.03
N CYS A 45 -33.32 0.71 6.75
CA CYS A 45 -33.54 -0.55 6.05
C CYS A 45 -32.71 -1.68 6.68
N ARG A 46 -31.45 -1.44 7.06
CA ARG A 46 -30.63 -2.43 7.79
C ARG A 46 -31.19 -2.73 9.18
N TYR A 47 -31.65 -1.71 9.89
CA TYR A 47 -32.27 -1.85 11.20
C TYR A 47 -33.57 -2.66 11.14
N ARG A 48 -34.43 -2.38 10.16
CA ARG A 48 -35.67 -3.16 9.94
C ARG A 48 -35.40 -4.57 9.43
N TYR A 49 -34.45 -4.75 8.51
CA TYR A 49 -34.11 -6.08 7.99
C TYR A 49 -33.39 -6.95 9.05
N GLY A 50 -32.71 -6.32 10.01
CA GLY A 50 -32.12 -6.98 11.18
C GLY A 50 -33.12 -7.41 12.25
N GLN A 51 -34.38 -6.95 12.21
CA GLN A 51 -35.40 -7.27 13.20
C GLN A 51 -36.42 -8.33 12.77
N THR A 52 -36.42 -8.78 11.50
CA THR A 52 -37.35 -9.79 11.01
C THR A 52 -36.63 -10.92 10.29
N GLN A 53 -36.01 -11.83 11.05
CA GLN A 53 -35.90 -13.21 10.62
C GLN A 53 -37.14 -13.99 11.04
N HIS A 54 -38.09 -14.17 10.11
CA HIS A 54 -38.77 -15.45 9.90
C HIS A 54 -39.62 -15.41 8.60
N LYS A 55 -39.13 -16.13 7.59
CA LYS A 55 -39.78 -16.65 6.36
C LYS A 55 -40.24 -15.67 5.24
N PRO A 56 -40.24 -16.14 3.97
CA PRO A 56 -40.24 -15.29 2.79
C PRO A 56 -41.63 -15.19 2.13
N SER A 57 -41.95 -14.05 1.51
CA SER A 57 -42.61 -13.97 0.20
C SER A 57 -42.94 -12.53 -0.26
N HIS A 58 -43.00 -12.37 -1.59
CA HIS A 58 -43.66 -11.32 -2.39
C HIS A 58 -43.15 -9.86 -2.42
N LEU A 59 -41.92 -9.56 -1.98
CA LEU A 59 -41.27 -8.26 -2.23
C LEU A 59 -39.99 -8.34 -3.08
N GLY A 60 -39.78 -9.48 -3.77
CA GLY A 60 -38.62 -9.72 -4.64
C GLY A 60 -38.72 -9.15 -6.05
N LEU A 61 -39.91 -8.72 -6.50
CA LEU A 61 -40.11 -8.25 -7.88
C LEU A 61 -39.75 -6.77 -8.08
N VAL A 62 -39.85 -5.94 -7.05
CA VAL A 62 -39.50 -4.50 -7.15
C VAL A 62 -37.98 -4.30 -7.13
N LEU A 63 -37.23 -5.23 -6.54
CA LEU A 63 -35.76 -5.17 -6.51
C LEU A 63 -35.10 -5.65 -7.82
N GLN A 64 -35.83 -6.35 -8.69
CA GLN A 64 -35.34 -6.81 -10.00
C GLN A 64 -35.49 -5.76 -11.12
N LEU A 65 -36.34 -4.75 -10.93
CA LEU A 65 -36.50 -3.65 -11.90
C LEU A 65 -35.39 -2.59 -11.78
N ILE A 66 -34.71 -2.51 -10.63
CA ILE A 66 -33.60 -1.55 -10.43
C ILE A 66 -32.25 -2.15 -10.89
N SER A 67 -32.18 -3.45 -11.16
CA SER A 67 -31.00 -4.10 -11.78
C SER A 67 -31.01 -4.06 -13.32
N ALA A 68 -31.99 -3.41 -13.95
CA ALA A 68 -32.17 -3.38 -15.40
C ALA A 68 -31.72 -2.06 -16.07
N LEU A 69 -30.55 -1.54 -15.68
CA LEU A 69 -29.75 -0.58 -16.47
C LEU A 69 -28.29 -1.04 -16.46
N PRO A 70 -27.56 -0.93 -17.59
CA PRO A 70 -26.44 -1.80 -17.90
C PRO A 70 -25.15 -1.28 -17.24
N LEU A 71 -24.52 -2.11 -16.40
CA LEU A 71 -23.06 -2.21 -16.14
C LEU A 71 -22.82 -3.07 -14.89
N ALA A 72 -23.21 -4.35 -14.94
CA ALA A 72 -22.86 -5.31 -13.89
C ALA A 72 -22.86 -6.75 -14.43
N GLY A 73 -21.96 -7.03 -15.36
CA GLY A 73 -21.56 -8.41 -15.65
C GLY A 73 -20.07 -8.50 -15.41
N PHE A 74 -19.61 -8.84 -14.20
CA PHE A 74 -18.27 -9.42 -13.99
C PHE A 74 -17.97 -10.01 -12.59
N PHE A 75 -18.91 -10.10 -11.64
CA PHE A 75 -18.54 -10.38 -10.24
C PHE A 75 -19.17 -11.59 -9.54
N PHE A 76 -19.77 -12.55 -10.25
CA PHE A 76 -20.21 -13.78 -9.62
C PHE A 76 -19.84 -15.01 -10.46
N SER A 77 -18.68 -15.61 -10.14
CA SER A 77 -18.50 -17.05 -10.34
C SER A 77 -18.70 -17.76 -9.01
N LYS A 78 -19.51 -18.79 -9.11
CA LYS A 78 -20.18 -19.57 -8.08
C LYS A 78 -19.19 -20.55 -7.47
N SER A 79 -19.20 -20.69 -6.14
CA SER A 79 -18.52 -21.79 -5.46
C SER A 79 -19.19 -23.11 -5.88
N SER A 80 -18.39 -24.06 -6.39
CA SER A 80 -18.78 -25.46 -6.47
C SER A 80 -17.99 -26.25 -5.44
N THR A 81 -18.69 -26.72 -4.42
CA THR A 81 -18.29 -27.83 -3.57
C THR A 81 -18.22 -29.11 -4.40
N HIS A 82 -17.07 -29.79 -4.37
CA HIS A 82 -16.97 -31.20 -4.67
C HIS A 82 -16.01 -31.85 -3.68
N SER A 83 -16.53 -32.85 -2.97
CA SER A 83 -15.80 -33.89 -2.24
C SER A 83 -15.04 -34.77 -3.24
N ASP A 84 -13.80 -35.15 -2.94
CA ASP A 84 -13.49 -36.54 -2.59
C ASP A 84 -12.02 -36.78 -2.17
N THR A 85 -11.95 -37.66 -1.17
CA THR A 85 -10.92 -38.60 -0.68
C THR A 85 -9.52 -38.75 -1.32
N ASP A 86 -8.57 -39.03 -0.41
CA ASP A 86 -7.39 -39.91 -0.50
C ASP A 86 -6.64 -40.07 -1.84
N GLU A 87 -5.43 -39.50 -1.92
CA GLU A 87 -4.33 -40.17 -2.63
C GLU A 87 -2.94 -39.74 -2.09
N LYS A 88 -2.56 -40.34 -0.95
CA LYS A 88 -1.16 -40.45 -0.50
C LYS A 88 -0.54 -41.69 -1.14
N SER A 89 -0.01 -41.58 -2.36
CA SER A 89 1.11 -42.40 -2.86
C SER A 89 1.47 -41.94 -4.27
N HIS A 90 2.74 -42.09 -4.67
CA HIS A 90 3.31 -41.74 -6.00
C HIS A 90 4.13 -40.43 -6.11
N TRP A 91 5.02 -40.15 -5.15
CA TRP A 91 6.21 -39.30 -5.41
C TRP A 91 7.54 -39.91 -4.94
N ARG A 92 7.58 -41.25 -4.86
CA ARG A 92 8.81 -42.05 -4.70
C ARG A 92 8.82 -43.15 -5.75
N LYS A 93 9.26 -42.81 -6.97
CA LYS A 93 9.80 -43.74 -8.01
C LYS A 93 10.06 -42.98 -9.32
N ARG A 94 11.05 -42.08 -9.30
CA ARG A 94 11.69 -41.59 -10.53
C ARG A 94 13.09 -41.05 -10.23
N LYS A 95 13.89 -41.88 -9.55
CA LYS A 95 15.29 -41.59 -9.27
C LYS A 95 16.06 -42.90 -9.19
N GLU A 96 16.07 -43.64 -10.31
CA GLU A 96 16.97 -44.79 -10.56
C GLU A 96 16.62 -45.36 -11.94
N ALA A 97 17.13 -44.73 -13.00
CA ALA A 97 17.27 -45.31 -14.35
C ALA A 97 17.97 -44.31 -15.27
N LYS A 98 19.21 -43.93 -14.95
CA LYS A 98 20.12 -43.35 -15.96
C LYS A 98 21.57 -43.51 -15.52
N LEU A 99 22.00 -44.75 -15.38
CA LEU A 99 23.41 -45.11 -15.48
C LEU A 99 23.52 -46.31 -16.42
N ARG A 100 24.50 -46.22 -17.32
CA ARG A 100 24.91 -47.21 -18.34
C ARG A 100 24.10 -47.18 -19.64
N HIS A 101 24.59 -46.41 -20.59
CA HIS A 101 24.96 -46.96 -21.91
C HIS A 101 26.04 -46.06 -22.53
N SER A 102 27.26 -46.61 -22.58
CA SER A 102 28.36 -46.13 -23.38
C SER A 102 28.33 -46.93 -24.68
N SER A 103 28.04 -46.27 -25.78
CA SER A 103 28.31 -46.80 -27.12
C SER A 103 28.74 -45.64 -28.00
N GLN A 104 29.96 -45.75 -28.52
CA GLN A 104 30.52 -44.89 -29.55
C GLN A 104 29.72 -45.06 -30.85
N THR A 105 29.44 -43.95 -31.53
CA THR A 105 29.40 -43.89 -33.00
C THR A 105 29.49 -42.44 -33.48
N GLU A 106 30.56 -42.20 -34.24
CA GLU A 106 30.67 -41.43 -35.48
C GLU A 106 30.21 -39.97 -35.59
N SER A 107 31.14 -39.23 -36.20
CA SER A 107 31.19 -37.82 -36.53
C SER A 107 30.12 -37.37 -37.52
N THR A 108 29.49 -36.25 -37.20
CA THR A 108 28.99 -35.27 -38.16
C THR A 108 29.38 -33.90 -37.60
N PRO A 109 29.94 -32.95 -38.37
CA PRO A 109 30.23 -31.61 -37.86
C PRO A 109 28.90 -30.86 -37.74
N GLY A 110 28.14 -31.19 -36.70
CA GLY A 110 27.01 -30.41 -36.26
C GLY A 110 27.55 -29.12 -35.65
N THR A 111 27.08 -27.99 -36.17
CA THR A 111 27.24 -26.66 -35.62
C THR A 111 27.21 -26.73 -34.09
N VAL A 112 28.37 -26.49 -33.46
CA VAL A 112 28.45 -26.27 -32.02
C VAL A 112 27.63 -25.00 -31.78
N VAL A 113 26.38 -25.17 -31.37
CA VAL A 113 25.64 -24.08 -30.73
C VAL A 113 26.41 -23.84 -29.43
N LEU A 114 27.33 -22.88 -29.46
CA LEU A 114 27.96 -22.33 -28.27
C LEU A 114 26.82 -22.01 -27.31
N ALA A 115 26.68 -22.77 -26.23
CA ALA A 115 25.78 -22.41 -25.15
C ALA A 115 26.14 -20.98 -24.77
N SER A 116 25.19 -20.06 -24.93
CA SER A 116 25.46 -18.64 -24.72
C SER A 116 26.03 -18.46 -23.31
N SER A 117 27.23 -17.88 -23.23
CA SER A 117 27.90 -17.57 -21.98
C SER A 117 27.19 -16.48 -21.18
N ASP A 118 26.16 -15.89 -21.75
CA ASP A 118 25.45 -14.75 -21.19
C ASP A 118 24.49 -15.15 -20.07
N PRO A 119 24.24 -14.26 -19.10
CA PRO A 119 23.22 -14.47 -18.08
C PRO A 119 21.82 -14.23 -18.62
N ASP A 120 20.83 -14.91 -18.04
CA ASP A 120 19.41 -14.64 -18.31
C ASP A 120 18.97 -13.31 -17.68
N VAL A 121 19.57 -12.97 -16.52
CA VAL A 121 19.21 -11.78 -15.74
C VAL A 121 20.48 -11.11 -15.23
N ILE A 122 20.59 -9.80 -15.49
CA ILE A 122 21.59 -8.93 -14.88
C ILE A 122 20.89 -8.08 -13.83
N ILE A 123 21.39 -8.11 -12.59
CA ILE A 123 20.90 -7.30 -11.47
C ILE A 123 21.93 -6.23 -11.15
N VAL A 124 21.50 -4.97 -11.18
CA VAL A 124 22.34 -3.82 -10.85
C VAL A 124 22.07 -3.41 -9.40
N GLY A 125 23.05 -3.63 -8.54
CA GLY A 125 23.02 -3.40 -7.10
C GLY A 125 22.70 -4.66 -6.30
N ALA A 126 23.52 -4.98 -5.30
CA ALA A 126 23.36 -6.10 -4.35
C ALA A 126 22.84 -5.64 -2.97
N GLY A 127 21.94 -4.66 -2.95
CA GLY A 127 21.20 -4.28 -1.75
C GLY A 127 20.11 -5.31 -1.39
N VAL A 128 19.17 -4.91 -0.51
CA VAL A 128 18.06 -5.79 -0.06
C VAL A 128 17.32 -6.43 -1.24
N LEU A 129 16.94 -5.64 -2.23
CA LEU A 129 16.23 -6.15 -3.41
C LEU A 129 17.10 -7.07 -4.27
N GLY A 130 18.30 -6.60 -4.63
CA GLY A 130 19.15 -7.30 -5.59
C GLY A 130 19.61 -8.64 -5.07
N SER A 131 20.03 -8.70 -3.80
CA SER A 131 20.48 -9.92 -3.15
C SER A 131 19.34 -10.93 -2.97
N ALA A 132 18.17 -10.48 -2.50
CA ALA A 132 17.00 -11.35 -2.38
C ALA A 132 16.53 -11.89 -3.74
N MET A 133 16.41 -11.01 -4.75
CA MET A 133 16.00 -11.38 -6.10
C MET A 133 17.01 -12.36 -6.74
N ALA A 134 18.31 -12.09 -6.61
CA ALA A 134 19.36 -12.97 -7.14
C ALA A 134 19.26 -14.38 -6.57
N ALA A 135 19.15 -14.49 -5.24
CA ALA A 135 19.05 -15.77 -4.55
C ALA A 135 17.82 -16.57 -5.02
N VAL A 136 16.66 -15.93 -5.13
CA VAL A 136 15.42 -16.64 -5.48
C VAL A 136 15.36 -17.01 -6.96
N LEU A 137 15.84 -16.14 -7.86
CA LEU A 137 15.88 -16.45 -9.30
C LEU A 137 16.91 -17.52 -9.61
N ALA A 138 18.07 -17.50 -8.97
CA ALA A 138 19.09 -18.54 -9.13
C ALA A 138 18.59 -19.91 -8.64
N ARG A 139 17.90 -19.96 -7.49
CA ARG A 139 17.25 -21.18 -6.98
C ARG A 139 16.17 -21.72 -7.91
N ASP A 140 15.51 -20.83 -8.66
CA ASP A 140 14.50 -21.17 -9.65
C ASP A 140 15.10 -21.54 -11.03
N GLY A 141 16.44 -21.62 -11.13
CA GLY A 141 17.15 -22.12 -12.30
C GLY A 141 17.62 -21.04 -13.29
N ARG A 142 17.48 -19.75 -12.97
CA ARG A 142 17.98 -18.66 -13.81
C ARG A 142 19.47 -18.47 -13.65
N LYS A 143 20.17 -18.17 -14.75
CA LYS A 143 21.55 -17.71 -14.72
C LYS A 143 21.59 -16.22 -14.43
N VAL A 144 21.91 -15.87 -13.18
CA VAL A 144 21.89 -14.49 -12.69
C VAL A 144 23.31 -13.95 -12.53
N THR A 145 23.56 -12.74 -13.03
CA THR A 145 24.78 -11.97 -12.72
C THR A 145 24.40 -10.72 -11.94
N VAL A 146 25.08 -10.47 -10.82
CA VAL A 146 24.86 -9.28 -9.99
C VAL A 146 26.09 -8.38 -10.07
N ILE A 147 25.86 -7.09 -10.26
CA ILE A 147 26.90 -6.06 -10.30
C ILE A 147 26.66 -5.10 -9.14
N GLU A 148 27.60 -5.06 -8.19
CA GLU A 148 27.56 -4.17 -7.03
C GLU A 148 28.84 -3.33 -6.99
N ARG A 149 28.72 -2.09 -6.50
CA ARG A 149 29.87 -1.18 -6.42
C ARG A 149 30.87 -1.59 -5.34
N ASP A 150 30.38 -2.13 -4.22
CA ASP A 150 31.19 -2.56 -3.08
C ASP A 150 30.49 -3.72 -2.36
N LEU A 151 31.16 -4.87 -2.31
CA LEU A 151 30.65 -6.09 -1.69
C LEU A 151 30.96 -6.18 -0.18
N LYS A 152 31.63 -5.17 0.38
CA LYS A 152 31.85 -5.07 1.84
C LYS A 152 30.56 -4.71 2.57
N GLU A 153 30.56 -4.98 3.86
CA GLU A 153 29.46 -4.60 4.75
C GLU A 153 29.21 -3.08 4.71
N PRO A 154 27.98 -2.63 4.40
CA PRO A 154 27.67 -1.22 4.30
C PRO A 154 27.40 -0.59 5.67
N ASP A 155 28.16 0.44 6.04
CA ASP A 155 27.85 1.27 7.22
C ASP A 155 26.78 2.34 6.89
N ARG A 156 25.52 2.08 7.24
CA ARG A 156 24.36 2.96 6.93
C ARG A 156 23.34 2.95 8.07
N ILE A 157 22.56 4.03 8.19
CA ILE A 157 21.44 4.18 9.13
C ILE A 157 20.07 3.78 8.55
N VAL A 158 20.05 3.08 7.41
CA VAL A 158 18.82 2.76 6.69
C VAL A 158 18.59 1.26 6.69
N GLY A 159 17.33 0.84 6.80
CA GLY A 159 16.96 -0.57 6.70
C GLY A 159 17.28 -1.39 7.95
N GLU A 160 17.21 -0.80 9.14
CA GLU A 160 17.52 -1.48 10.41
C GLU A 160 16.28 -2.14 11.06
N LEU A 161 15.08 -1.88 10.54
CA LEU A 161 13.82 -2.45 11.03
C LEU A 161 13.10 -3.19 9.90
N LEU A 162 12.88 -4.50 10.10
CA LEU A 162 12.07 -5.32 9.21
C LEU A 162 10.68 -5.54 9.81
N GLN A 163 9.64 -4.97 9.18
CA GLN A 163 8.26 -5.17 9.66
C GLN A 163 7.86 -6.66 9.57
N PRO A 164 6.94 -7.14 10.43
CA PRO A 164 6.52 -8.54 10.44
C PRO A 164 6.04 -9.09 9.09
N GLY A 165 5.34 -8.30 8.27
CA GLY A 165 4.94 -8.67 6.91
C GLY A 165 6.11 -8.81 5.93
N GLY A 166 7.17 -8.03 6.12
CA GLY A 166 8.43 -8.20 5.41
C GLY A 166 9.16 -9.46 5.84
N TYR A 167 9.24 -9.72 7.14
CA TYR A 167 9.82 -10.96 7.68
C TYR A 167 9.07 -12.22 7.19
N ARG A 168 7.73 -12.16 7.13
CA ARG A 168 6.92 -13.24 6.54
C ARG A 168 7.26 -13.48 5.08
N ALA A 169 7.37 -12.43 4.27
CA ALA A 169 7.78 -12.56 2.88
C ALA A 169 9.21 -13.14 2.76
N LEU A 170 10.13 -12.76 3.66
CA LEU A 170 11.48 -13.34 3.71
C LEU A 170 11.46 -14.86 3.95
N MET A 171 10.64 -15.33 4.91
CA MET A 171 10.42 -16.76 5.17
C MET A 171 9.80 -17.47 3.96
N GLU A 172 8.79 -16.88 3.32
CA GLU A 172 8.14 -17.45 2.13
C GLU A 172 9.10 -17.54 0.91
N LEU A 173 10.14 -16.70 0.87
CA LEU A 173 11.22 -16.79 -0.11
C LEU A 173 12.30 -17.82 0.26
N GLY A 174 12.26 -18.39 1.47
CA GLY A 174 13.26 -19.32 2.00
C GLY A 174 14.57 -18.62 2.36
N LEU A 175 14.50 -17.37 2.82
CA LEU A 175 15.64 -16.52 3.16
C LEU A 175 15.70 -16.18 4.66
N GLU A 176 14.92 -16.85 5.50
CA GLU A 176 14.85 -16.61 6.95
C GLU A 176 16.20 -16.73 7.66
N GLY A 177 17.10 -17.61 7.20
CA GLY A 177 18.45 -17.71 7.74
C GLY A 177 19.28 -16.44 7.57
N SER A 178 18.85 -15.47 6.75
CA SER A 178 19.59 -14.21 6.55
C SER A 178 19.45 -13.21 7.69
N VAL A 179 18.55 -13.44 8.66
CA VAL A 179 18.43 -12.58 9.86
C VAL A 179 19.04 -13.22 11.10
N GLU A 180 19.52 -14.46 10.99
CA GLU A 180 20.14 -15.21 12.07
C GLU A 180 21.63 -14.84 12.21
N GLY A 181 22.14 -14.86 13.45
CA GLY A 181 23.55 -14.56 13.73
C GLY A 181 23.96 -13.08 13.59
N LEU A 182 22.99 -12.17 13.48
CA LEU A 182 23.21 -10.72 13.34
C LEU A 182 23.05 -9.92 14.64
N ASP A 183 22.88 -10.59 15.78
CA ASP A 183 22.40 -9.98 17.03
C ASP A 183 21.08 -9.19 16.83
N ALA A 184 20.20 -9.73 15.97
CA ALA A 184 18.94 -9.10 15.65
C ALA A 184 18.01 -9.07 16.87
N HIS A 185 17.48 -7.90 17.19
CA HIS A 185 16.52 -7.74 18.28
C HIS A 185 15.09 -8.04 17.84
N THR A 186 14.42 -8.93 18.56
CA THR A 186 13.00 -9.21 18.32
C THR A 186 12.12 -8.07 18.84
N VAL A 187 11.35 -7.45 17.95
CA VAL A 187 10.42 -6.36 18.28
C VAL A 187 9.00 -6.90 18.41
N GLN A 188 8.43 -6.85 19.62
CA GLN A 188 7.08 -7.35 19.92
C GLN A 188 5.98 -6.30 19.69
N GLY A 189 6.36 -5.03 19.53
CA GLY A 189 5.42 -3.93 19.34
C GLY A 189 6.09 -2.57 19.47
N TYR A 190 5.25 -1.52 19.51
CA TYR A 190 5.70 -0.14 19.62
C TYR A 190 5.04 0.53 20.83
N VAL A 191 5.75 1.47 21.44
CA VAL A 191 5.20 2.39 22.43
C VAL A 191 5.20 3.81 21.83
N ILE A 192 4.05 4.48 21.89
CA ILE A 192 3.87 5.84 21.36
C ILE A 192 3.85 6.80 22.56
N HIS A 193 4.85 7.66 22.64
CA HIS A 193 4.98 8.70 23.67
C HIS A 193 4.83 10.09 23.05
N ASP A 194 4.25 11.03 23.79
CA ASP A 194 4.20 12.45 23.40
C ASP A 194 5.53 13.13 23.78
N MET A 195 5.98 12.97 25.03
CA MET A 195 7.34 13.31 25.50
C MET A 195 7.65 12.50 26.77
N ASP A 196 8.68 11.65 26.76
CA ASP A 196 9.12 10.91 27.96
C ASP A 196 10.36 11.55 28.59
N LYS A 197 10.26 11.92 29.86
CA LYS A 197 11.39 12.45 30.64
C LYS A 197 12.47 11.40 30.89
N HIS A 198 12.11 10.12 30.89
CA HIS A 198 13.03 9.02 31.18
C HIS A 198 14.05 8.78 30.05
N LEU A 199 13.73 9.14 28.80
CA LEU A 199 14.64 8.99 27.66
C LEU A 199 15.63 10.16 27.52
N LYS A 200 15.41 11.26 28.24
CA LYS A 200 16.19 12.49 28.07
C LYS A 200 17.67 12.29 28.39
N GLU A 201 17.97 11.58 29.47
CA GLU A 201 19.36 11.40 29.91
C GLU A 201 20.17 10.57 28.91
N SER A 202 19.67 9.37 28.56
CA SER A 202 20.31 8.51 27.56
C SER A 202 20.47 9.21 26.20
N PHE A 203 19.48 10.01 25.80
CA PHE A 203 19.56 10.82 24.58
C PHE A 203 20.68 11.88 24.65
N LEU A 204 20.84 12.58 25.77
CA LEU A 204 21.90 13.57 25.95
C LEU A 204 23.29 12.94 25.96
N ILE A 205 23.43 11.76 26.57
CA ILE A 205 24.68 10.98 26.54
C ILE A 205 25.04 10.60 25.11
N ALA A 206 24.09 10.07 24.33
CA ALA A 206 24.34 9.72 22.93
C ALA A 206 24.70 10.95 22.08
N LEU A 207 24.05 12.09 22.31
CA LEU A 207 24.34 13.33 21.58
C LEU A 207 25.79 13.84 21.77
N GLN A 208 26.38 13.57 22.93
CA GLN A 208 27.76 13.96 23.24
C GLN A 208 28.80 12.98 22.69
N ASN A 209 28.46 11.69 22.62
CA ASN A 209 29.42 10.62 22.35
C ASN A 209 29.35 10.09 20.91
N ASP A 210 28.20 10.20 20.24
CA ASP A 210 27.96 9.55 18.95
C ASP A 210 27.94 10.53 17.78
N ARG A 211 28.34 10.04 16.60
CA ARG A 211 28.29 10.81 15.36
C ARG A 211 26.85 10.90 14.83
N LEU A 212 26.34 12.12 14.71
CA LEU A 212 25.07 12.37 14.03
C LEU A 212 25.18 12.16 12.52
N ARG A 213 24.30 11.32 11.98
CA ARG A 213 24.18 11.02 10.55
C ARG A 213 22.81 11.42 10.04
N THR A 214 22.73 11.87 8.80
CA THR A 214 21.47 12.34 8.19
C THR A 214 21.24 11.64 6.85
N MET A 215 19.99 11.26 6.60
CA MET A 215 19.54 10.73 5.31
C MET A 215 18.24 11.43 4.89
N PRO A 216 18.03 11.65 3.59
CA PRO A 216 16.80 12.26 3.10
C PRO A 216 15.60 11.32 3.28
N ALA A 217 14.47 11.88 3.72
CA ALA A 217 13.19 11.20 3.67
C ALA A 217 12.51 11.49 2.32
N SER A 218 12.79 10.66 1.32
CA SER A 218 12.30 10.85 -0.05
C SER A 218 10.93 10.24 -0.29
N PHE A 219 10.20 10.79 -1.26
CA PHE A 219 8.94 10.25 -1.76
C PHE A 219 9.02 10.12 -3.28
N LEU A 220 8.76 8.92 -3.80
CA LEU A 220 8.74 8.61 -5.22
C LEU A 220 7.56 7.66 -5.51
N PRO A 221 6.45 8.14 -6.08
CA PRO A 221 5.31 7.28 -6.40
C PRO A 221 5.65 6.31 -7.54
N PRO A 222 5.04 5.11 -7.56
CA PRO A 222 5.34 4.10 -8.57
C PRO A 222 4.81 4.48 -9.96
N SER A 223 5.60 4.25 -11.00
CA SER A 223 5.22 4.53 -12.40
C SER A 223 5.54 3.36 -13.34
N PRO A 224 4.69 3.05 -14.33
CA PRO A 224 4.96 2.08 -15.38
C PRO A 224 6.36 2.18 -16.00
N VAL A 225 7.05 1.05 -16.16
CA VAL A 225 8.35 0.96 -16.84
C VAL A 225 8.18 0.24 -18.18
N ASN A 226 7.97 1.03 -19.24
CA ASN A 226 7.62 0.50 -20.56
C ASN A 226 8.82 0.03 -21.39
N LYS A 227 10.04 0.31 -20.93
CA LYS A 227 11.25 -0.11 -21.64
C LYS A 227 11.36 -1.65 -21.68
N PRO A 228 11.41 -2.28 -22.87
CA PRO A 228 11.63 -3.73 -23.00
C PRO A 228 12.98 -4.16 -22.40
N GLY A 229 13.06 -5.42 -21.98
CA GLY A 229 14.27 -5.98 -21.36
C GLY A 229 14.71 -5.37 -20.02
N VAL A 230 13.97 -4.43 -19.44
CA VAL A 230 14.33 -3.73 -18.20
C VAL A 230 13.20 -3.77 -17.17
N LEU A 231 13.57 -4.10 -15.93
CA LEU A 231 12.76 -3.91 -14.72
C LEU A 231 13.44 -2.89 -13.81
N LEU A 232 12.67 -1.93 -13.29
CA LEU A 232 13.12 -1.03 -12.22
C LEU A 232 12.36 -1.41 -10.95
N LEU A 233 13.08 -1.68 -9.86
CA LEU A 233 12.48 -2.16 -8.62
C LEU A 233 13.15 -1.52 -7.38
N GLY A 234 12.51 -1.69 -6.22
CA GLY A 234 13.01 -1.20 -4.94
C GLY A 234 12.92 0.31 -4.81
N ASP A 235 13.77 0.92 -4.00
CA ASP A 235 13.75 2.38 -3.80
C ASP A 235 14.17 3.16 -5.06
N ALA A 236 14.82 2.52 -6.03
CA ALA A 236 15.04 3.12 -7.36
C ALA A 236 13.73 3.31 -8.15
N TYR A 237 12.68 2.54 -7.81
CA TYR A 237 11.38 2.53 -8.49
C TYR A 237 10.27 3.20 -7.68
N ASN A 238 10.25 2.99 -6.36
CA ASN A 238 9.18 3.49 -5.50
C ASN A 238 9.69 3.70 -4.07
N MET A 239 9.71 4.95 -3.62
CA MET A 239 10.11 5.38 -2.28
C MET A 239 8.94 5.99 -1.52
N ARG A 240 8.99 5.86 -0.20
CA ARG A 240 8.05 6.43 0.75
C ARG A 240 8.80 6.94 1.97
N HIS A 241 8.14 7.78 2.76
CA HIS A 241 8.71 8.27 4.02
C HIS A 241 9.12 7.09 4.94
N PRO A 242 10.33 7.09 5.54
CA PRO A 242 10.84 5.94 6.31
C PRO A 242 10.19 5.77 7.70
N LEU A 243 9.31 6.70 8.12
CA LEU A 243 8.63 6.71 9.42
C LEU A 243 7.99 5.36 9.81
N THR A 244 7.43 4.64 8.84
CA THR A 244 6.75 3.37 9.09
C THR A 244 7.66 2.15 8.88
N GLY A 245 8.93 2.32 8.50
CA GLY A 245 9.87 1.21 8.29
C GLY A 245 9.45 0.21 7.20
N GLY A 246 8.60 0.61 6.25
CA GLY A 246 7.97 -0.32 5.30
C GLY A 246 8.78 -0.64 4.03
N GLY A 247 9.90 0.04 3.78
CA GLY A 247 10.63 -0.05 2.50
C GLY A 247 11.10 -1.47 2.16
N MET A 248 11.76 -2.15 3.10
CA MET A 248 12.22 -3.53 2.92
C MET A 248 11.05 -4.50 2.75
N SER A 249 9.94 -4.28 3.46
CA SER A 249 8.75 -5.12 3.33
C SER A 249 8.14 -5.03 1.94
N VAL A 250 8.08 -3.83 1.34
CA VAL A 250 7.62 -3.67 -0.04
C VAL A 250 8.55 -4.40 -1.00
N VAL A 251 9.86 -4.25 -0.82
CA VAL A 251 10.87 -4.96 -1.65
C VAL A 251 10.67 -6.47 -1.62
N LEU A 252 10.53 -7.07 -0.43
CA LEU A 252 10.41 -8.53 -0.31
C LEU A 252 9.09 -9.05 -0.89
N ASN A 253 8.00 -8.32 -0.70
CA ASN A 253 6.72 -8.65 -1.33
C ASN A 253 6.77 -8.47 -2.86
N ASP A 254 7.43 -7.43 -3.37
CA ASP A 254 7.64 -7.22 -4.81
C ASP A 254 8.47 -8.39 -5.40
N VAL A 255 9.51 -8.86 -4.71
CA VAL A 255 10.32 -10.02 -5.10
C VAL A 255 9.46 -11.29 -5.17
N GLN A 256 8.58 -11.52 -4.21
CA GLN A 256 7.67 -12.67 -4.21
C GLN A 256 6.74 -12.67 -5.43
N ILE A 257 6.16 -11.51 -5.77
CA ILE A 257 5.31 -11.38 -6.95
C ILE A 257 6.14 -11.67 -8.22
N TRP A 258 7.30 -11.04 -8.37
CA TRP A 258 8.14 -11.24 -9.55
C TRP A 258 8.64 -12.68 -9.70
N ARG A 259 9.03 -13.34 -8.61
CA ARG A 259 9.38 -14.75 -8.61
C ARG A 259 8.25 -15.60 -9.20
N SER A 260 7.00 -15.36 -8.76
CA SER A 260 5.84 -16.09 -9.27
C SER A 260 5.57 -15.84 -10.75
N LEU A 261 5.79 -14.61 -11.23
CA LEU A 261 5.55 -14.22 -12.62
C LEU A 261 6.63 -14.79 -13.55
N LEU A 262 7.91 -14.64 -13.19
CA LEU A 262 9.06 -15.05 -14.01
C LEU A 262 9.23 -16.57 -14.07
N ARG A 263 8.71 -17.33 -13.10
CA ARG A 263 8.62 -18.79 -13.19
C ARG A 263 7.77 -19.27 -14.37
N ASN A 264 6.77 -18.48 -14.77
CA ASN A 264 5.84 -18.84 -15.84
C ASN A 264 6.30 -18.35 -17.23
N ILE A 265 7.48 -17.75 -17.33
CA ILE A 265 8.00 -17.18 -18.59
C ILE A 265 9.36 -17.84 -18.88
N PRO A 266 9.41 -19.03 -19.51
CA PRO A 266 10.66 -19.76 -19.70
C PRO A 266 11.72 -18.95 -20.46
N ASP A 267 11.31 -18.27 -21.52
CA ASP A 267 12.17 -17.40 -22.33
C ASP A 267 11.93 -15.92 -21.97
N LEU A 268 12.93 -15.27 -21.40
CA LEU A 268 12.85 -13.85 -21.00
C LEU A 268 12.99 -12.88 -22.18
N TYR A 269 13.31 -13.38 -23.38
CA TYR A 269 13.26 -12.58 -24.62
C TYR A 269 11.84 -12.42 -25.16
N ASP A 270 10.83 -13.11 -24.59
CA ASP A 270 9.42 -12.85 -24.90
C ASP A 270 8.96 -11.54 -24.23
N ASP A 271 9.20 -10.43 -24.93
CA ASP A 271 8.81 -9.09 -24.48
C ASP A 271 7.31 -8.95 -24.22
N ILE A 272 6.46 -9.71 -24.92
CA ILE A 272 5.00 -9.66 -24.73
C ILE A 272 4.63 -10.31 -23.39
N ALA A 273 5.18 -11.49 -23.10
CA ALA A 273 4.97 -12.17 -21.83
C ALA A 273 5.50 -11.34 -20.65
N VAL A 274 6.69 -10.73 -20.79
CA VAL A 274 7.28 -9.85 -19.77
C VAL A 274 6.43 -8.59 -19.56
N LEU A 275 5.89 -7.99 -20.63
CA LEU A 275 5.00 -6.84 -20.53
C LEU A 275 3.70 -7.20 -19.80
N GLU A 276 3.10 -8.35 -20.08
CA GLU A 276 1.91 -8.83 -19.37
C GLU A 276 2.23 -9.14 -17.89
N ALA A 277 3.42 -9.67 -17.59
CA ALA A 277 3.88 -9.80 -16.21
C ALA A 277 4.04 -8.45 -15.51
N LYS A 278 4.59 -7.41 -16.17
CA LYS A 278 4.65 -6.05 -15.63
C LYS A 278 3.25 -5.56 -15.25
N LYS A 279 2.25 -5.70 -16.13
CA LYS A 279 0.86 -5.30 -15.84
C LYS A 279 0.30 -6.03 -14.62
N LYS A 280 0.48 -7.36 -14.55
CA LYS A 280 0.06 -8.17 -13.40
C LYS A 280 0.75 -7.74 -12.11
N PHE A 281 2.06 -7.48 -12.14
CA PHE A 281 2.83 -6.97 -11.02
C PHE A 281 2.27 -5.63 -10.52
N HIS A 282 2.08 -4.66 -11.42
CA HIS A 282 1.55 -3.35 -11.07
C HIS A 282 0.18 -3.43 -10.40
N TRP A 283 -0.69 -4.33 -10.86
CA TRP A 283 -2.02 -4.49 -10.28
C TRP A 283 -2.00 -5.21 -8.94
N ALA A 284 -1.22 -6.28 -8.81
CA ALA A 284 -1.09 -7.07 -7.57
C ALA A 284 -0.57 -6.21 -6.39
N ARG A 285 0.49 -5.43 -6.62
CA ARG A 285 1.07 -4.56 -5.58
C ARG A 285 0.14 -3.40 -5.18
N LYS A 286 -0.56 -2.79 -6.14
CA LYS A 286 -1.49 -1.67 -5.89
C LYS A 286 -2.73 -2.09 -5.10
N LYS A 287 -3.15 -3.35 -5.24
CA LYS A 287 -4.28 -3.88 -4.45
C LYS A 287 -3.92 -4.30 -3.03
N SER A 288 -2.63 -4.26 -2.69
CA SER A 288 -2.13 -4.80 -1.43
C SER A 288 -1.12 -3.83 -0.78
N HIS A 289 0.14 -4.25 -0.69
CA HIS A 289 1.17 -3.65 0.14
C HIS A 289 1.64 -2.27 -0.37
N SER A 290 1.75 -2.04 -1.69
CA SER A 290 2.21 -0.73 -2.21
C SER A 290 1.28 0.39 -1.77
N PHE A 291 -0.02 0.20 -1.96
CA PHE A 291 -1.03 1.19 -1.62
C PHE A 291 -1.02 1.49 -0.12
N VAL A 292 -1.05 0.44 0.70
CA VAL A 292 -1.10 0.62 2.16
C VAL A 292 0.18 1.26 2.68
N VAL A 293 1.35 0.73 2.34
CA VAL A 293 2.62 1.21 2.89
C VAL A 293 2.92 2.64 2.46
N ASN A 294 2.71 2.98 1.18
CA ASN A 294 3.05 4.30 0.67
C ASN A 294 2.12 5.39 1.23
N ILE A 295 0.80 5.14 1.20
CA ILE A 295 -0.18 6.11 1.67
C ILE A 295 -0.10 6.25 3.18
N LEU A 296 0.02 5.13 3.93
CA LEU A 296 0.14 5.18 5.40
C LEU A 296 1.38 5.96 5.81
N ALA A 297 2.53 5.70 5.18
CA ALA A 297 3.78 6.36 5.52
C ALA A 297 3.69 7.89 5.35
N GLN A 298 3.17 8.34 4.21
CA GLN A 298 3.08 9.76 3.90
C GLN A 298 1.97 10.46 4.71
N ALA A 299 0.80 9.82 4.88
CA ALA A 299 -0.31 10.37 5.65
C ALA A 299 0.05 10.50 7.15
N LEU A 300 0.73 9.50 7.73
CA LEU A 300 1.20 9.58 9.11
C LEU A 300 2.30 10.61 9.28
N TYR A 301 3.21 10.73 8.30
CA TYR A 301 4.24 11.76 8.34
C TYR A 301 3.63 13.17 8.35
N GLU A 302 2.74 13.46 7.40
CA GLU A 302 2.06 14.76 7.34
C GLU A 302 1.26 15.05 8.61
N LEU A 303 0.63 14.02 9.20
CA LEU A 303 -0.10 14.14 10.45
C LEU A 303 0.81 14.42 11.66
N PHE A 304 1.97 13.77 11.75
CA PHE A 304 2.84 13.85 12.93
C PHE A 304 3.83 15.01 12.87
N ALA A 305 4.27 15.40 11.67
CA ALA A 305 5.13 16.56 11.42
C ALA A 305 4.35 17.89 11.33
N ALA A 306 3.03 17.83 11.46
CA ALA A 306 2.17 18.99 11.26
C ALA A 306 2.46 20.16 12.21
N THR A 307 2.39 21.38 11.65
CA THR A 307 2.45 22.64 12.39
C THR A 307 1.10 23.36 12.47
N ASP A 308 0.11 22.95 11.68
CA ASP A 308 -1.22 23.58 11.70
C ASP A 308 -2.12 23.01 12.79
N ASN A 309 -3.06 23.85 13.23
CA ASN A 309 -3.98 23.52 14.32
C ASN A 309 -4.90 22.35 13.99
N SER A 310 -5.35 22.20 12.74
CA SER A 310 -6.27 21.14 12.34
C SER A 310 -5.59 19.77 12.32
N LEU A 311 -4.38 19.68 11.78
CA LEU A 311 -3.59 18.46 11.83
C LEU A 311 -3.11 18.14 13.26
N HIS A 312 -2.83 19.15 14.09
CA HIS A 312 -2.57 18.90 15.53
C HIS A 312 -3.77 18.27 16.24
N GLN A 313 -4.99 18.70 15.91
CA GLN A 313 -6.22 18.05 16.41
C GLN A 313 -6.38 16.63 15.88
N LEU A 314 -6.10 16.39 14.60
CA LEU A 314 -6.10 15.04 14.03
C LEU A 314 -5.04 14.15 14.70
N ARG A 315 -3.85 14.68 15.00
CA ARG A 315 -2.76 13.95 15.67
C ARG A 315 -3.18 13.52 17.07
N LYS A 316 -3.75 14.44 17.85
CA LYS A 316 -4.31 14.13 19.17
C LYS A 316 -5.41 13.09 19.08
N ALA A 317 -6.33 13.26 18.13
CA ALA A 317 -7.42 12.31 17.92
C ALA A 317 -6.89 10.92 17.53
N CYS A 318 -5.85 10.84 16.70
CA CYS A 318 -5.18 9.57 16.33
C CYS A 318 -4.63 8.86 17.57
N PHE A 319 -3.92 9.58 18.45
CA PHE A 319 -3.42 9.00 19.69
C PHE A 319 -4.55 8.52 20.62
N HIS A 320 -5.61 9.32 20.78
CA HIS A 320 -6.78 8.91 21.55
C HIS A 320 -7.55 7.75 20.91
N TYR A 321 -7.55 7.66 19.58
CA TYR A 321 -8.17 6.58 18.83
C TYR A 321 -7.51 5.24 19.17
N PHE A 322 -6.18 5.19 19.24
CA PHE A 322 -5.47 3.99 19.68
C PHE A 322 -5.81 3.60 21.13
N LYS A 323 -6.08 4.57 22.01
CA LYS A 323 -6.50 4.29 23.39
C LYS A 323 -7.88 3.65 23.52
N LEU A 324 -8.70 3.66 22.47
CA LEU A 324 -10.00 2.97 22.47
C LEU A 324 -9.84 1.43 22.44
N GLY A 325 -8.66 0.93 22.04
CA GLY A 325 -8.39 -0.51 21.99
C GLY A 325 -9.18 -1.25 20.89
N GLY A 326 -9.12 -2.58 20.91
CA GLY A 326 -9.79 -3.43 19.94
C GLY A 326 -9.36 -3.14 18.51
N GLU A 327 -10.32 -3.10 17.57
CA GLU A 327 -10.07 -2.80 16.16
C GLU A 327 -9.40 -1.45 15.91
N CYS A 328 -9.54 -0.49 16.84
CA CYS A 328 -8.87 0.81 16.73
C CYS A 328 -7.34 0.70 16.87
N VAL A 329 -6.83 -0.44 17.36
CA VAL A 329 -5.39 -0.77 17.42
C VAL A 329 -5.07 -1.91 16.45
N THR A 330 -5.84 -3.00 16.49
CA THR A 330 -5.60 -4.22 15.68
C THR A 330 -5.61 -3.93 14.18
N GLY A 331 -6.53 -3.10 13.71
CA GLY A 331 -6.58 -2.70 12.30
C GLY A 331 -5.35 -1.90 11.88
N PRO A 332 -5.07 -0.75 12.50
CA PRO A 332 -3.89 0.06 12.19
C PRO A 332 -2.55 -0.67 12.34
N ILE A 333 -2.38 -1.51 13.38
CA ILE A 333 -1.13 -2.29 13.53
C ILE A 333 -0.99 -3.34 12.42
N GLY A 334 -2.09 -3.93 11.94
CA GLY A 334 -2.08 -4.84 10.79
C GLY A 334 -1.64 -4.16 9.49
N LEU A 335 -1.95 -2.87 9.33
CA LEU A 335 -1.49 -2.04 8.21
C LEU A 335 0.00 -1.66 8.36
N LEU A 336 0.41 -1.20 9.54
CA LEU A 336 1.78 -0.78 9.83
C LEU A 336 2.77 -1.94 9.71
N SER A 337 2.41 -3.11 10.24
CA SER A 337 3.20 -4.33 10.17
C SER A 337 3.21 -4.96 8.77
N VAL A 338 2.38 -4.47 7.85
CA VAL A 338 2.17 -5.05 6.50
C VAL A 338 1.66 -6.50 6.54
N LEU A 339 1.10 -6.94 7.67
CA LEU A 339 0.55 -8.29 7.81
C LEU A 339 -0.81 -8.44 7.13
N SER A 340 -1.60 -7.37 7.14
CA SER A 340 -2.96 -7.31 6.56
C SER A 340 -3.13 -6.02 5.72
N PRO A 341 -2.40 -5.86 4.60
CA PRO A 341 -2.38 -4.63 3.82
C PRO A 341 -3.66 -4.50 2.97
N ASN A 342 -4.77 -4.10 3.61
CA ASN A 342 -6.05 -3.85 2.94
C ASN A 342 -6.31 -2.34 2.75
N PRO A 343 -6.40 -1.84 1.49
CA PRO A 343 -6.74 -0.45 1.18
C PRO A 343 -8.00 0.09 1.86
N MET A 344 -9.06 -0.71 1.97
CA MET A 344 -10.34 -0.27 2.54
C MET A 344 -10.24 -0.09 4.05
N THR A 345 -9.48 -0.95 4.73
CA THR A 345 -9.18 -0.84 6.16
C THR A 345 -8.40 0.44 6.44
N LEU A 346 -7.41 0.78 5.61
CA LEU A 346 -6.65 2.04 5.72
C LEU A 346 -7.57 3.26 5.61
N ILE A 347 -8.38 3.33 4.56
CA ILE A 347 -9.31 4.45 4.34
C ILE A 347 -10.32 4.55 5.49
N GLY A 348 -10.86 3.40 5.93
CA GLY A 348 -11.80 3.33 7.05
C GLY A 348 -11.23 3.88 8.35
N HIS A 349 -10.06 3.43 8.78
CA HIS A 349 -9.43 3.95 10.01
C HIS A 349 -9.01 5.41 9.89
N PHE A 350 -8.51 5.83 8.71
CA PHE A 350 -8.15 7.23 8.50
C PHE A 350 -9.34 8.17 8.69
N PHE A 351 -10.49 7.87 8.07
CA PHE A 351 -11.70 8.67 8.24
C PHE A 351 -12.34 8.49 9.63
N ALA A 352 -12.21 7.32 10.26
CA ALA A 352 -12.63 7.15 11.65
C ALA A 352 -11.88 8.09 12.60
N VAL A 353 -10.56 8.24 12.42
CA VAL A 353 -9.75 9.22 13.16
C VAL A 353 -10.20 10.66 12.86
N ALA A 354 -10.48 10.98 11.60
CA ALA A 354 -10.96 12.31 11.21
C ALA A 354 -12.33 12.65 11.84
N LEU A 355 -13.27 11.71 11.84
CA LEU A 355 -14.57 11.87 12.51
C LEU A 355 -14.42 11.92 14.03
N TYR A 356 -13.45 11.20 14.59
CA TYR A 356 -13.15 11.27 16.01
C TYR A 356 -12.56 12.63 16.42
N ALA A 357 -11.75 13.25 15.56
CA ALA A 357 -11.28 14.63 15.72
C ALA A 357 -12.44 15.63 15.67
N VAL A 358 -13.38 15.46 14.74
CA VAL A 358 -14.63 16.25 14.68
C VAL A 358 -15.42 16.12 15.98
N TYR A 359 -15.61 14.90 16.49
CA TYR A 359 -16.26 14.67 17.78
C TYR A 359 -15.57 15.43 18.92
N PHE A 360 -14.23 15.39 18.99
CA PHE A 360 -13.48 16.17 19.99
C PHE A 360 -13.63 17.68 19.81
N SER A 361 -13.69 18.17 18.56
CA SER A 361 -13.94 19.60 18.30
C SER A 361 -15.31 20.02 18.84
N PHE A 362 -16.34 19.21 18.70
CA PHE A 362 -17.65 19.51 19.29
C PHE A 362 -17.65 19.36 20.82
N LYS A 363 -16.96 18.36 21.36
CA LYS A 363 -16.94 18.11 22.81
C LYS A 363 -16.17 19.17 23.59
N SER A 364 -15.08 19.67 23.04
CA SER A 364 -14.21 20.66 23.71
C SER A 364 -14.72 22.09 23.64
N GLU A 365 -15.57 22.41 22.65
CA GLU A 365 -16.06 23.78 22.45
C GLU A 365 -17.18 24.15 23.44
N PRO A 366 -17.09 25.30 24.13
CA PRO A 366 -18.14 25.84 24.99
C PRO A 366 -19.49 25.97 24.29
N TRP A 367 -20.58 25.95 25.07
CA TRP A 367 -21.94 26.05 24.51
C TRP A 367 -22.18 27.34 23.71
N PHE A 368 -21.57 28.45 24.12
CA PHE A 368 -21.74 29.75 23.48
C PHE A 368 -20.96 29.91 22.16
N THR A 369 -19.88 29.13 21.95
CA THR A 369 -19.07 29.15 20.70
C THR A 369 -19.29 27.92 19.83
N LYS A 370 -20.38 27.15 20.03
CA LYS A 370 -20.69 25.96 19.20
C LYS A 370 -20.64 26.19 17.68
N PRO A 371 -21.03 27.35 17.12
CA PRO A 371 -20.82 27.62 15.69
C PRO A 371 -19.36 27.46 15.24
N ARG A 372 -18.37 27.79 16.09
CA ARG A 372 -16.94 27.61 15.81
C ARG A 372 -16.58 26.13 15.64
N ALA A 373 -17.21 25.23 16.37
CA ALA A 373 -16.99 23.80 16.22
C ALA A 373 -17.37 23.30 14.82
N PHE A 374 -18.39 23.88 14.18
CA PHE A 374 -18.73 23.55 12.79
C PHE A 374 -17.63 23.97 11.81
N PHE A 375 -17.10 25.18 11.96
CA PHE A 375 -15.97 25.67 11.14
C PHE A 375 -14.71 24.81 11.34
N ASN A 376 -14.34 24.52 12.58
CA ASN A 376 -13.18 23.68 12.89
C ASN A 376 -13.38 22.26 12.32
N SER A 377 -14.57 21.68 12.46
CA SER A 377 -14.88 20.36 11.93
C SER A 377 -14.78 20.31 10.40
N GLY A 378 -15.28 21.34 9.71
CA GLY A 378 -15.10 21.49 8.26
C GLY A 378 -13.63 21.59 7.87
N ALA A 379 -12.84 22.36 8.62
CA ALA A 379 -11.40 22.48 8.39
C ALA A 379 -10.65 21.15 8.61
N ILE A 380 -10.99 20.39 9.65
CA ILE A 380 -10.43 19.06 9.94
C ILE A 380 -10.71 18.11 8.78
N LEU A 381 -11.97 18.00 8.34
CA LEU A 381 -12.37 17.11 7.25
C LEU A 381 -11.73 17.52 5.93
N TYR A 382 -11.70 18.82 5.63
CA TYR A 382 -11.02 19.34 4.45
C TYR A 382 -9.53 18.96 4.44
N ARG A 383 -8.83 19.14 5.57
CA ARG A 383 -7.41 18.78 5.69
C ARG A 383 -7.21 17.27 5.57
N ALA A 384 -8.05 16.45 6.19
CA ALA A 384 -7.98 15.00 6.07
C ALA A 384 -8.12 14.56 4.59
N CYS A 385 -9.10 15.10 3.87
CA CYS A 385 -9.27 14.82 2.44
C CYS A 385 -8.12 15.35 1.58
N ALA A 386 -7.61 16.55 1.90
CA ALA A 386 -6.50 17.17 1.17
C ALA A 386 -5.19 16.37 1.30
N ILE A 387 -4.99 15.64 2.40
CA ILE A 387 -3.89 14.69 2.57
C ILE A 387 -4.18 13.39 1.81
N LEU A 388 -5.32 12.76 2.10
CA LEU A 388 -5.54 11.38 1.65
C LEU A 388 -5.77 11.28 0.14
N PHE A 389 -6.54 12.19 -0.46
CA PHE A 389 -6.98 12.04 -1.85
C PHE A 389 -5.83 12.15 -2.86
N PRO A 390 -4.89 13.12 -2.74
CA PRO A 390 -3.71 13.14 -3.61
C PRO A 390 -2.85 11.88 -3.48
N LEU A 391 -2.72 11.33 -2.26
CA LEU A 391 -1.94 10.11 -2.02
C LEU A 391 -2.60 8.89 -2.66
N ILE A 392 -3.91 8.72 -2.50
CA ILE A 392 -4.69 7.68 -3.19
C ILE A 392 -4.53 7.83 -4.70
N TYR A 393 -4.68 9.05 -5.21
CA TYR A 393 -4.52 9.32 -6.64
C TYR A 393 -3.13 8.97 -7.14
N SER A 394 -2.07 9.22 -6.37
CA SER A 394 -0.70 8.89 -6.77
C SER A 394 -0.47 7.38 -6.99
N GLU A 395 -1.10 6.52 -6.18
CA GLU A 395 -1.05 5.06 -6.38
C GLU A 395 -1.95 4.59 -7.53
N LEU A 396 -3.08 5.27 -7.76
CA LEU A 396 -4.05 4.92 -8.79
C LEU A 396 -3.79 5.55 -10.18
N LYS A 397 -2.89 6.53 -10.27
CA LYS A 397 -2.64 7.33 -11.50
C LYS A 397 -2.42 6.49 -12.75
N TYR A 398 -1.75 5.34 -12.59
CA TYR A 398 -1.44 4.42 -13.67
C TYR A 398 -2.25 3.12 -13.57
N LEU A 399 -3.57 3.22 -13.59
CA LEU A 399 -4.50 2.08 -13.63
C LEU A 399 -4.63 1.49 -15.04
N VAL A 400 -4.31 2.26 -16.07
CA VAL A 400 -4.39 1.86 -17.47
C VAL A 400 -2.99 1.82 -18.05
N TYR A 401 -2.64 0.66 -18.58
CA TYR A 401 -1.43 0.37 -19.34
C TYR A 401 -1.77 0.39 -20.82
#